data_AF-B5Y4L1-F1
#
_entry.id   AF-B5Y4L1-F1
#
_cell.length_a   1.000
_cell.length_b   1.000
_cell.length_c   1.000
_cell.angle_alpha   90.00
_cell.angle_beta   90.00
_cell.angle_gamma   90.00
#
_symmetry.space_group_name_H-M   'P 1'
#
loop_
_entity.id
_entity.type
_entity.pdbx_description
1 polymer ?
#
loop_
_entity_poly.entity_id
_entity_poly.type
_entity_poly.pdbx_seq_one_letter_code
_entity_poly.pdbx_strand_id
1 'polypeptide(L)'
;MRTPVIDRFFHKALRRGFRNSGSRQFTDIPVLRDAVVHCRGDLPYGSREYVLLPPHVTLYDLEASTSSPNEQNGPGNLKLASLFAHRNIVFGANVVNAENSRHRLTIREACPVLLETALNDASADGEQPQAVSTLYGLCAWVVDGLEGRVVSRALEKLREDDTSFHAVQAMATGVPRPGHSVVGQGTYRDGQAGWEELAKEFVQTAPSDECLLYLNHQAQLVGIEHMASTKVDYLQSAGGAMARFFFV
;
A
#
# COMPACT_ATOMS: atom_id res chain seq x y z
N MET A 1 14.78 9.13 -22.54
CA MET A 1 14.52 8.14 -21.47
C MET A 1 13.93 8.88 -20.28
N ARG A 2 12.65 8.65 -19.98
CA ARG A 2 11.94 9.28 -18.86
C ARG A 2 12.20 8.44 -17.61
N THR A 3 12.77 9.04 -16.58
CA THR A 3 12.96 8.46 -15.25
C THR A 3 11.60 8.28 -14.55
N PRO A 4 11.36 7.19 -13.80
CA PRO A 4 10.17 7.06 -12.96
C PRO A 4 10.22 8.07 -11.80
N VAL A 5 9.08 8.69 -11.51
CA VAL A 5 8.92 9.93 -10.72
C VAL A 5 9.04 9.72 -9.18
N ILE A 6 9.22 8.49 -8.70
CA ILE A 6 9.05 8.18 -7.26
C ILE A 6 10.37 8.14 -6.46
N ASP A 7 11.55 7.99 -7.09
CA ASP A 7 12.79 7.65 -6.37
C ASP A 7 13.71 8.81 -5.94
N ARG A 8 13.29 10.09 -5.99
CA ARG A 8 14.17 11.25 -5.69
C ARG A 8 13.91 12.05 -4.42
N PHE A 9 13.09 11.59 -3.48
CA PHE A 9 12.64 12.46 -2.36
C PHE A 9 13.32 12.27 -0.99
N PHE A 10 14.29 11.36 -0.83
CA PHE A 10 14.91 11.12 0.47
C PHE A 10 16.34 11.67 0.56
N HIS A 11 16.51 12.96 0.86
CA HIS A 11 17.64 13.49 1.64
C HIS A 11 17.55 15.02 1.85
N LYS A 12 16.70 15.47 2.78
CA LYS A 12 16.93 16.60 3.71
C LYS A 12 15.61 17.05 4.33
N ALA A 13 15.43 16.77 5.62
CA ALA A 13 14.77 17.66 6.58
C ALA A 13 14.79 17.02 7.99
N LEU A 14 15.71 17.47 8.84
CA LEU A 14 15.72 17.14 10.26
C LEU A 14 15.85 18.45 11.04
N ARG A 15 14.73 19.13 11.27
CA ARG A 15 14.41 19.95 12.46
C ARG A 15 12.88 20.09 12.55
N ARG A 16 12.24 19.29 13.41
CA ARG A 16 10.77 19.13 13.52
C ARG A 16 10.19 19.85 14.74
N GLY A 17 9.00 20.42 14.57
CA GLY A 17 8.02 20.57 15.66
C GLY A 17 7.25 19.27 15.84
N PHE A 18 7.01 18.87 17.09
CA PHE A 18 6.28 17.65 17.44
C PHE A 18 4.82 18.00 17.75
N ARG A 19 3.87 17.22 17.24
CA ARG A 19 2.45 17.32 17.59
C ARG A 19 1.97 15.97 18.09
N ASN A 20 1.39 15.95 19.29
CA ASN A 20 0.67 14.79 19.83
C ASN A 20 -0.78 14.91 19.35
N SER A 21 -1.22 14.04 18.44
CA SER A 21 -2.63 13.88 18.08
C SER A 21 -3.29 12.93 19.09
N GLY A 22 -4.47 13.30 19.58
CA GLY A 22 -5.12 12.68 20.75
C GLY A 22 -5.24 11.15 20.72
N SER A 23 -5.22 10.53 21.91
CA SER A 23 -5.30 9.09 22.11
C SER A 23 -6.73 8.56 21.90
N ARG A 24 -6.92 7.67 20.92
CA ARG A 24 -8.08 6.77 20.86
C ARG A 24 -7.69 5.42 21.46
N GLN A 25 -8.54 4.87 22.34
CA GLN A 25 -8.28 3.60 23.01
C GLN A 25 -8.69 2.42 22.13
N PHE A 26 -7.77 1.48 21.89
CA PHE A 26 -8.07 0.18 21.30
C PHE A 26 -8.56 -0.76 22.41
N THR A 27 -9.81 -1.17 22.39
CA THR A 27 -10.39 -1.86 23.57
C THR A 27 -10.01 -3.33 23.69
N ASP A 28 -9.72 -4.00 22.57
CA ASP A 28 -9.72 -5.48 22.55
C ASP A 28 -8.33 -6.11 22.29
N ILE A 29 -7.33 -5.33 21.89
CA ILE A 29 -5.97 -5.81 21.61
C ILE A 29 -5.00 -5.19 22.61
N PRO A 30 -4.46 -5.96 23.58
CA PRO A 30 -3.66 -5.42 24.68
C PRO A 30 -2.47 -4.57 24.24
N VAL A 31 -1.77 -4.96 23.16
CA VAL A 31 -0.61 -4.22 22.66
C VAL A 31 -0.99 -2.87 22.04
N LEU A 32 -2.23 -2.72 21.58
CA LEU A 32 -2.71 -1.46 20.98
C LEU A 32 -3.35 -0.53 22.00
N ARG A 33 -3.81 -1.04 23.15
CA ARG A 33 -4.62 -0.27 24.12
C ARG A 33 -4.03 1.09 24.49
N ASP A 34 -2.73 1.10 24.72
CA ASP A 34 -1.97 2.28 25.13
C ASP A 34 -1.00 2.75 24.03
N ALA A 35 -1.13 2.23 22.81
CA ALA A 35 -0.27 2.63 21.70
C ALA A 35 -0.56 4.09 21.30
N VAL A 36 0.50 4.80 20.91
CA VAL A 36 0.45 6.23 20.60
C VAL A 36 0.82 6.45 19.13
N VAL A 37 0.04 7.29 18.46
CA VAL A 37 0.34 7.74 17.10
C VAL A 37 1.31 8.91 17.17
N HIS A 38 2.41 8.78 16.46
CA HIS A 38 3.34 9.87 16.22
C HIS A 38 3.38 10.23 14.74
N CYS A 39 3.42 11.53 14.45
CA CYS A 39 3.65 12.04 13.11
C CYS A 39 5.07 12.59 13.00
N ARG A 40 5.76 12.21 11.93
CA ARG A 40 7.11 12.68 11.65
C ARG A 40 7.21 13.01 10.17
N GLY A 41 7.58 14.24 9.82
CA GLY A 41 7.74 14.65 8.42
C GLY A 41 7.98 16.14 8.29
N ASP A 42 7.82 16.61 7.06
CA ASP A 42 7.68 18.02 6.75
C ASP A 42 6.22 18.42 6.92
N LEU A 43 5.95 19.21 7.96
CA LEU A 43 4.64 19.78 8.23
C LEU A 43 4.57 21.24 7.72
N PRO A 44 3.40 21.71 7.26
CA PRO A 44 2.19 20.95 6.96
C PRO A 44 2.23 20.32 5.56
N TYR A 45 3.00 20.89 4.62
CA TYR A 45 3.12 20.46 3.23
C TYR A 45 4.42 19.68 3.00
N GLY A 46 4.31 18.35 2.93
CA GLY A 46 5.44 17.50 2.57
C GLY A 46 5.17 16.02 2.80
N SER A 47 6.24 15.22 2.75
CA SER A 47 6.17 13.79 3.06
C SER A 47 6.15 13.59 4.57
N ARG A 48 5.18 12.81 5.04
CA ARG A 48 4.93 12.50 6.44
C ARG A 48 4.81 11.00 6.61
N GLU A 49 5.28 10.53 7.76
CA GLU A 49 5.10 9.16 8.22
C GLU A 49 4.39 9.21 9.56
N TYR A 50 3.26 8.53 9.62
CA TYR A 50 2.48 8.26 10.81
C TYR A 50 2.92 6.90 11.32
N VAL A 51 3.41 6.84 12.55
CA VAL A 51 3.89 5.60 13.17
C VAL A 51 3.09 5.33 14.43
N LEU A 52 2.71 4.07 14.61
CA LEU A 52 2.09 3.59 15.84
C LEU A 52 3.18 2.96 16.71
N LEU A 53 3.39 3.51 17.90
CA LEU A 53 4.43 3.06 18.84
C LEU A 53 3.80 2.58 20.15
N PRO A 54 4.44 1.65 20.88
CA PRO A 54 4.07 1.35 22.26
C PRO A 54 4.12 2.61 23.16
N PRO A 55 3.38 2.67 24.28
CA PRO A 55 3.24 3.87 25.12
C PRO A 55 4.55 4.44 25.66
N HIS A 56 5.57 3.60 25.82
CA HIS A 56 6.86 3.95 26.42
C HIS A 56 7.95 4.20 25.36
N VAL A 57 7.63 4.05 24.08
CA VAL A 57 8.56 4.24 22.97
C VAL A 57 8.28 5.58 22.33
N THR A 58 9.32 6.39 22.17
CA THR A 58 9.25 7.70 21.52
C THR A 58 9.85 7.67 20.12
N LEU A 59 9.64 8.76 19.37
CA LEU A 59 10.33 8.96 18.09
C LEU A 59 11.86 9.01 18.24
N TYR A 60 12.38 9.46 19.39
CA TYR A 60 13.82 9.51 19.65
C TYR A 60 14.41 8.10 19.75
N ASP A 61 13.72 7.20 20.44
CA ASP A 61 14.13 5.79 20.58
C ASP A 61 14.18 5.10 19.21
N LEU A 62 13.22 5.42 18.34
CA LEU A 62 13.18 4.93 16.96
C LEU A 62 14.31 5.50 16.09
N GLU A 63 14.73 6.75 16.29
CA GLU A 63 15.88 7.33 15.58
C GLU A 63 17.20 6.73 16.09
N ALA A 64 17.31 6.52 17.41
CA ALA A 64 18.44 5.87 18.04
C ALA A 64 18.63 4.43 17.54
N SER A 65 17.54 3.67 17.38
CA SER A 65 17.61 2.30 16.83
C SER A 65 18.17 2.32 15.40
N THR A 66 17.70 3.22 14.53
CA THR A 66 18.17 3.34 13.13
C THR A 66 19.64 3.71 12.97
N SER A 67 20.24 4.29 14.01
CA SER A 67 21.62 4.76 13.98
C SER A 67 22.63 3.71 14.44
N SER A 68 22.18 2.54 14.93
CA SER A 68 23.05 1.48 15.46
C SER A 68 23.28 0.39 14.41
N PRO A 69 24.44 0.34 13.73
CA PRO A 69 24.69 -0.56 12.59
C PRO A 69 24.93 -2.03 12.96
N ASN A 70 24.92 -2.39 14.25
CA ASN A 70 25.37 -3.70 14.73
C ASN A 70 24.28 -4.62 15.33
N GLU A 71 23.00 -4.23 15.32
CA GLU A 71 21.94 -5.12 15.77
C GLU A 71 21.40 -5.94 14.61
N GLN A 72 21.72 -7.23 14.62
CA GLN A 72 21.12 -8.27 13.75
C GLN A 72 19.59 -8.35 13.88
N ASN A 73 19.00 -7.66 14.87
CA ASN A 73 17.58 -7.39 14.99
C ASN A 73 17.33 -5.94 14.55
N GLY A 74 17.11 -5.74 13.24
CA GLY A 74 17.16 -4.42 12.62
C GLY A 74 16.30 -3.31 13.26
N PRO A 75 16.60 -2.04 12.95
CA PRO A 75 16.07 -0.85 13.62
C PRO A 75 14.57 -0.58 13.49
N GLY A 76 13.84 -1.45 12.79
CA GLY A 76 12.39 -1.35 12.57
C GLY A 76 11.53 -1.96 13.68
N ASN A 77 12.12 -2.68 14.64
CA ASN A 77 11.37 -3.55 15.55
C ASN A 77 10.56 -2.84 16.66
N LEU A 78 10.69 -1.52 16.78
CA LEU A 78 9.95 -0.74 17.78
C LEU A 78 8.61 -0.22 17.26
N LYS A 79 8.42 -0.19 15.93
CA LYS A 79 7.14 0.22 15.33
C LYS A 79 6.15 -0.92 15.45
N LEU A 80 4.88 -0.60 15.72
CA LEU A 80 3.77 -1.54 15.57
C LEU A 80 3.20 -1.46 14.15
N ALA A 81 3.01 -0.24 13.65
CA ALA A 81 2.50 0.02 12.31
C ALA A 81 3.00 1.36 11.77
N SER A 82 2.90 1.55 10.46
CA SER A 82 3.22 2.80 9.78
C SER A 82 2.28 3.07 8.61
N LEU A 83 2.04 4.34 8.33
CA LEU A 83 1.34 4.83 7.16
C LEU A 83 2.05 6.10 6.67
N PHE A 84 2.15 6.29 5.36
CA PHE A 84 2.75 7.49 4.78
C PHE A 84 1.68 8.41 4.22
N ALA A 85 2.01 9.71 4.19
CA ALA A 85 1.26 10.68 3.42
C ALA A 85 2.22 11.61 2.67
N HIS A 86 1.80 12.05 1.49
CA HIS A 86 2.45 13.13 0.77
C HIS A 86 1.38 14.08 0.26
N ARG A 87 1.38 15.32 0.77
CA ARG A 87 0.24 16.26 0.58
C ARG A 87 -1.07 15.63 1.07
N ASN A 88 -2.14 15.65 0.30
CA ASN A 88 -3.42 15.01 0.62
C ASN A 88 -3.49 13.50 0.29
N ILE A 89 -2.40 12.85 -0.13
CA ILE A 89 -2.42 11.45 -0.56
C ILE A 89 -1.81 10.56 0.54
N VAL A 90 -2.58 9.60 1.08
CA VAL A 90 -2.11 8.57 2.02
C VAL A 90 -1.80 7.25 1.30
N PHE A 91 -0.79 6.52 1.76
CA PHE A 91 -0.35 5.26 1.14
C PHE A 91 0.59 4.47 2.05
N GLY A 92 0.84 3.20 1.72
CA GLY A 92 1.89 2.39 2.33
C GLY A 92 1.57 1.96 3.75
N ALA A 93 0.31 1.59 4.01
CA ALA A 93 -0.11 1.01 5.28
C ALA A 93 0.67 -0.30 5.52
N ASN A 94 1.35 -0.40 6.64
CA ASN A 94 2.17 -1.55 6.97
C ASN A 94 2.15 -1.84 8.46
N VAL A 95 2.27 -3.11 8.82
CA VAL A 95 2.37 -3.58 10.21
C VAL A 95 3.69 -4.30 10.40
N VAL A 96 4.40 -3.94 11.46
CA VAL A 96 5.64 -4.60 11.83
C VAL A 96 5.31 -5.61 12.93
N ASN A 97 5.30 -6.88 12.55
CA ASN A 97 5.08 -7.98 13.47
C ASN A 97 6.43 -8.49 13.98
N ALA A 98 6.66 -8.45 15.29
CA ALA A 98 7.80 -9.13 15.89
C ALA A 98 7.61 -10.65 15.78
N GLU A 99 8.68 -11.38 15.41
CA GLU A 99 8.65 -12.83 15.18
C GLU A 99 8.15 -13.64 16.39
N ASN A 100 8.33 -13.09 17.60
CA ASN A 100 7.96 -13.75 18.86
C ASN A 100 6.62 -13.28 19.44
N SER A 101 5.87 -12.45 18.72
CA SER A 101 4.56 -11.99 19.19
C SER A 101 3.54 -13.12 19.12
N ARG A 102 2.92 -13.44 20.27
CA ARG A 102 1.80 -14.40 20.34
C ARG A 102 0.59 -14.01 19.50
N HIS A 103 0.48 -12.72 19.19
CA HIS A 103 -0.58 -12.15 18.37
C HIS A 103 0.05 -11.36 17.22
N ARG A 104 -0.21 -11.80 15.98
CA ARG A 104 0.22 -11.09 14.77
C ARG A 104 -0.83 -10.04 14.45
N LEU A 105 -0.43 -8.78 14.58
CA LEU A 105 -1.24 -7.65 14.18
C LEU A 105 -1.46 -7.66 12.67
N THR A 106 -2.67 -7.30 12.28
CA THR A 106 -3.05 -7.08 10.88
C THR A 106 -3.18 -5.58 10.58
N ILE A 107 -3.10 -5.21 9.30
CA ILE A 107 -3.34 -3.81 8.87
C ILE A 107 -4.71 -3.32 9.35
N ARG A 108 -5.73 -4.19 9.30
CA ARG A 108 -7.10 -3.89 9.75
C ARG A 108 -7.18 -3.51 11.22
N GLU A 109 -6.33 -4.08 12.06
CA GLU A 109 -6.32 -3.82 13.51
C GLU A 109 -5.50 -2.58 13.86
N ALA A 110 -4.29 -2.45 13.30
CA ALA A 110 -3.34 -1.42 13.75
C ALA A 110 -3.42 -0.10 12.97
N CYS A 111 -3.79 -0.12 11.69
CA CYS A 111 -3.75 1.07 10.84
C CYS A 111 -4.96 2.01 10.86
N PRO A 112 -6.17 1.66 11.37
CA PRO A 112 -7.30 2.60 11.40
C PRO A 112 -6.97 3.95 12.06
N VAL A 113 -6.34 3.94 13.24
CA VAL A 113 -5.98 5.19 13.95
C VAL A 113 -4.94 6.03 13.18
N LEU A 114 -4.02 5.37 12.48
CA LEU A 114 -3.02 6.05 11.66
C LEU A 114 -3.68 6.71 10.47
N LEU A 115 -4.60 6.00 9.82
CA LEU A 115 -5.37 6.52 8.70
C LEU A 115 -6.21 7.72 9.11
N GLU A 116 -7.00 7.62 10.19
CA GLU A 116 -7.81 8.74 10.69
C GLU A 116 -6.96 9.99 10.98
N THR A 117 -5.79 9.79 11.63
CA THR A 117 -4.86 10.89 11.91
C THR A 117 -4.34 11.50 10.61
N ALA A 118 -3.93 10.67 9.64
CA ALA A 118 -3.44 11.13 8.35
C ALA A 118 -4.51 11.84 7.51
N LEU A 119 -5.77 11.40 7.57
CA LEU A 119 -6.90 12.02 6.87
C LEU A 119 -7.28 13.38 7.47
N ASN A 120 -7.23 13.51 8.80
CA ASN A 120 -7.43 14.80 9.47
C ASN A 120 -6.35 15.81 9.08
N ASP A 121 -5.09 15.37 9.03
CA ASP A 121 -3.99 16.21 8.58
C ASP A 121 -4.09 16.54 7.08
N ALA A 122 -4.47 15.56 6.24
CA ALA A 122 -4.61 15.73 4.79
C ALA A 122 -5.76 16.66 4.39
N SER A 123 -6.77 16.82 5.25
CA SER A 123 -7.93 17.70 5.01
C SER A 123 -7.81 19.08 5.64
N ALA A 124 -6.73 19.36 6.38
CA ALA A 124 -6.59 20.58 7.20
C ALA A 124 -6.71 21.89 6.40
N ASP A 125 -6.33 21.90 5.12
CA ASP A 125 -6.38 23.07 4.23
C ASP A 125 -7.57 23.02 3.24
N GLY A 126 -8.58 22.17 3.51
CA GLY A 126 -9.73 21.99 2.63
C GLY A 126 -9.46 21.15 1.38
N GLU A 127 -8.29 20.51 1.30
CA GLU A 127 -7.99 19.52 0.26
C GLU A 127 -8.82 18.25 0.48
N GLN A 128 -9.28 17.62 -0.61
CA GLN A 128 -9.92 16.32 -0.55
C GLN A 128 -8.87 15.23 -0.30
N PRO A 129 -8.92 14.46 0.79
CA PRO A 129 -7.99 13.36 1.01
C PRO A 129 -8.14 12.26 -0.03
N GLN A 130 -7.01 11.70 -0.43
CA GLN A 130 -6.92 10.61 -1.40
C GLN A 130 -6.06 9.49 -0.83
N ALA A 131 -6.21 8.29 -1.37
CA ALA A 131 -5.32 7.18 -1.06
C ALA A 131 -4.82 6.49 -2.32
N VAL A 132 -3.64 5.90 -2.22
CA VAL A 132 -3.11 4.94 -3.20
C VAL A 132 -2.81 3.65 -2.46
N SER A 133 -3.49 2.57 -2.85
CA SER A 133 -3.36 1.25 -2.26
C SER A 133 -2.59 0.30 -3.17
N THR A 134 -1.78 -0.53 -2.54
CA THR A 134 -1.23 -1.73 -3.17
C THR A 134 -2.33 -2.76 -3.44
N LEU A 135 -2.10 -3.60 -4.45
CA LEU A 135 -2.97 -4.67 -4.92
C LEU A 135 -2.28 -6.03 -4.79
N TYR A 136 -1.57 -6.25 -3.69
CA TYR A 136 -0.95 -7.55 -3.39
C TYR A 136 -1.97 -8.68 -3.52
N GLY A 137 -1.56 -9.78 -4.15
CA GLY A 137 -2.42 -10.92 -4.49
C GLY A 137 -3.13 -10.85 -5.84
N LEU A 138 -3.16 -9.70 -6.54
CA LEU A 138 -3.88 -9.57 -7.82
C LEU A 138 -3.41 -10.59 -8.87
N CYS A 139 -2.10 -10.79 -9.06
CA CYS A 139 -1.61 -11.78 -10.03
C CYS A 139 -2.07 -13.20 -9.69
N ALA A 140 -2.02 -13.58 -8.41
CA ALA A 140 -2.47 -14.90 -7.96
C ALA A 140 -3.99 -15.07 -8.18
N TRP A 141 -4.78 -14.04 -7.88
CA TRP A 141 -6.22 -14.04 -8.14
C TRP A 141 -6.56 -14.17 -9.63
N VAL A 142 -5.81 -13.49 -10.52
CA VAL A 142 -5.98 -13.65 -11.97
C VAL A 142 -5.60 -15.07 -12.42
N VAL A 143 -4.53 -15.65 -11.89
CA VAL A 143 -4.15 -17.04 -12.16
C VAL A 143 -5.25 -18.00 -11.73
N ASP A 144 -5.82 -17.82 -10.54
CA ASP A 144 -6.97 -18.59 -10.07
C ASP A 144 -8.17 -18.48 -11.02
N GLY A 145 -8.43 -17.28 -11.55
CA GLY A 145 -9.46 -17.07 -12.57
C GLY A 145 -9.18 -17.78 -13.89
N LEU A 146 -7.92 -17.79 -14.34
CA LEU A 146 -7.51 -18.51 -15.56
C LEU A 146 -7.69 -20.02 -15.42
N GLU A 147 -7.47 -20.56 -14.22
CA GLU A 147 -7.66 -21.97 -13.88
C GLU A 147 -9.11 -22.33 -13.53
N GLY A 148 -10.03 -21.36 -13.52
CA GLY A 148 -11.44 -21.55 -13.20
C GLY A 148 -11.73 -21.76 -11.70
N ARG A 149 -10.76 -21.46 -10.81
CA ARG A 149 -10.96 -21.47 -9.36
C ARG A 149 -11.75 -20.26 -8.85
N VAL A 150 -11.71 -19.14 -9.58
CA VAL A 150 -12.44 -17.91 -9.30
C VAL A 150 -13.23 -17.50 -10.54
N VAL A 151 -14.44 -16.97 -10.33
CA VAL A 151 -15.27 -16.42 -11.41
C VAL A 151 -14.94 -14.93 -11.56
N SER A 152 -14.53 -14.51 -12.75
CA SER A 152 -14.28 -13.10 -13.09
C SER A 152 -14.97 -12.74 -14.41
N ARG A 153 -15.85 -11.75 -14.35
CA ARG A 153 -16.55 -11.24 -15.56
C ARG A 153 -15.60 -10.48 -16.47
N ALA A 154 -14.64 -9.74 -15.90
CA ALA A 154 -13.63 -9.04 -16.70
C ALA A 154 -12.77 -10.05 -17.47
N LEU A 155 -12.40 -11.17 -16.84
CA LEU A 155 -11.60 -12.21 -17.49
C LEU A 155 -12.38 -12.93 -18.60
N GLU A 156 -13.67 -13.20 -18.40
CA GLU A 156 -14.53 -13.80 -19.43
C GLU A 156 -14.59 -12.93 -20.68
N LYS A 157 -14.85 -11.62 -20.52
CA LYS A 157 -14.84 -10.66 -21.63
C LYS A 157 -13.48 -10.56 -22.31
N LEU A 158 -12.40 -10.61 -21.52
CA LEU A 158 -11.05 -10.48 -22.05
C LEU A 158 -10.69 -11.60 -23.04
N ARG A 159 -11.28 -12.80 -22.89
CA ARG A 159 -11.05 -13.93 -23.81
C ARG A 159 -11.50 -13.66 -25.26
N GLU A 160 -12.29 -12.62 -25.50
CA GLU A 160 -12.71 -12.20 -26.84
C GLU A 160 -11.59 -11.47 -27.61
N ASP A 161 -10.59 -10.93 -26.90
CA ASP A 161 -9.40 -10.29 -27.48
C ASP A 161 -8.15 -11.10 -27.17
N ASP A 162 -7.70 -11.88 -28.17
CA ASP A 162 -6.55 -12.79 -28.07
C ASP A 162 -5.26 -12.07 -27.64
N THR A 163 -5.03 -10.84 -28.13
CA THR A 163 -3.80 -10.09 -27.85
C THR A 163 -3.77 -9.62 -26.40
N SER A 164 -4.87 -9.02 -25.94
CA SER A 164 -5.02 -8.53 -24.57
C SER A 164 -5.07 -9.68 -23.57
N PHE A 165 -5.75 -10.79 -23.92
CA PHE A 165 -5.83 -11.98 -23.10
C PHE A 165 -4.46 -12.59 -22.84
N HIS A 166 -3.67 -12.85 -23.89
CA HIS A 166 -2.31 -13.38 -23.73
C HIS A 166 -1.39 -12.40 -23.00
N ALA A 167 -1.60 -11.08 -23.15
CA ALA A 167 -0.84 -10.08 -22.41
C ALA A 167 -1.09 -10.15 -20.90
N VAL A 168 -2.36 -10.17 -20.50
CA VAL A 168 -2.77 -10.32 -19.10
C VAL A 168 -2.30 -11.65 -18.50
N GLN A 169 -2.43 -12.75 -19.26
CA GLN A 169 -1.93 -14.05 -18.82
C GLN A 169 -0.41 -13.99 -18.55
N ALA A 170 0.35 -13.36 -19.44
CA ALA A 170 1.79 -13.20 -19.27
C ALA A 170 2.15 -12.30 -18.07
N MET A 171 1.39 -11.23 -17.83
CA MET A 171 1.55 -10.38 -16.65
C MET A 171 1.29 -11.12 -15.34
N ALA A 172 0.21 -11.91 -15.27
CA ALA A 172 -0.18 -12.65 -14.06
C ALA A 172 0.77 -13.81 -13.74
N THR A 173 1.23 -14.53 -14.77
CA THR A 173 2.07 -15.73 -14.59
C THR A 173 3.57 -15.44 -14.59
N GLY A 174 3.97 -14.28 -15.09
CA GLY A 174 5.38 -13.99 -15.39
C GLY A 174 5.94 -14.77 -16.58
N VAL A 175 5.11 -15.55 -17.30
CA VAL A 175 5.53 -16.35 -18.46
C VAL A 175 5.35 -15.54 -19.74
N PRO A 176 6.37 -15.43 -20.62
CA PRO A 176 6.24 -14.70 -21.88
C PRO A 176 5.15 -15.24 -22.80
N ARG A 177 4.51 -14.33 -23.56
CA ARG A 177 3.55 -14.69 -24.62
C ARG A 177 4.21 -15.53 -25.72
N PRO A 178 3.45 -16.32 -26.49
CA PRO A 178 3.94 -16.95 -27.71
C PRO A 178 4.66 -15.95 -28.61
N GLY A 179 5.82 -16.34 -29.16
CA GLY A 179 6.65 -15.49 -30.00
C GLY A 179 7.47 -14.41 -29.27
N HIS A 180 7.41 -14.34 -27.93
CA HIS A 180 8.17 -13.39 -27.12
C HIS A 180 9.11 -14.11 -26.15
N SER A 181 10.27 -13.51 -25.84
CA SER A 181 11.27 -14.10 -24.94
C SER A 181 11.16 -13.59 -23.48
N VAL A 182 10.45 -12.48 -23.25
CA VAL A 182 10.34 -11.82 -21.95
C VAL A 182 8.96 -11.18 -21.76
N VAL A 183 8.53 -11.01 -20.50
CA VAL A 183 7.40 -10.13 -20.14
C VAL A 183 7.90 -8.68 -20.14
N GLY A 184 7.84 -8.05 -21.30
CA GLY A 184 8.38 -6.71 -21.53
C GLY A 184 7.32 -5.61 -21.52
N GLN A 185 7.76 -4.37 -21.74
CA GLN A 185 6.89 -3.19 -21.83
C GLN A 185 5.74 -3.34 -22.86
N GLY A 186 6.00 -4.04 -23.97
CA GLY A 186 4.96 -4.34 -24.96
C GLY A 186 3.82 -5.17 -24.36
N THR A 187 4.13 -6.16 -23.52
CA THR A 187 3.12 -6.96 -22.81
C THR A 187 2.26 -6.09 -21.90
N TYR A 188 2.88 -5.25 -21.08
CA TYR A 188 2.14 -4.35 -20.17
C TYR A 188 1.26 -3.36 -20.94
N ARG A 189 1.76 -2.80 -22.04
CA ARG A 189 0.97 -1.89 -22.88
C ARG A 189 -0.25 -2.60 -23.49
N ASP A 190 -0.04 -3.78 -24.07
CA ASP A 190 -1.11 -4.51 -24.75
C ASP A 190 -2.16 -5.04 -23.75
N GLY A 191 -1.75 -5.36 -22.51
CA GLY A 191 -2.64 -5.86 -21.46
C GLY A 191 -3.30 -4.78 -20.60
N GLN A 192 -2.94 -3.50 -20.77
CA GLN A 192 -3.30 -2.42 -19.83
C GLN A 192 -4.81 -2.35 -19.53
N ALA A 193 -5.65 -2.27 -20.58
CA ALA A 193 -7.09 -2.11 -20.40
C ALA A 193 -7.72 -3.32 -19.69
N GLY A 194 -7.32 -4.53 -20.07
CA GLY A 194 -7.78 -5.76 -19.41
C GLY A 194 -7.31 -5.85 -17.96
N TRP A 195 -6.07 -5.46 -17.68
CA TRP A 195 -5.50 -5.47 -16.34
C TRP A 195 -6.19 -4.46 -15.39
N GLU A 196 -6.51 -3.26 -15.89
CA GLU A 196 -7.23 -2.26 -15.11
C GLU A 196 -8.65 -2.73 -14.74
N GLU A 197 -9.38 -3.38 -15.65
CA GLU A 197 -10.70 -3.95 -15.35
C GLU A 197 -10.63 -5.10 -14.35
N LEU A 198 -9.65 -6.00 -14.50
CA LEU A 198 -9.40 -7.08 -13.54
C LEU A 198 -9.03 -6.53 -12.15
N ALA A 199 -8.20 -5.49 -12.10
CA ALA A 199 -7.82 -4.84 -10.85
C ALA A 199 -9.04 -4.17 -10.16
N LYS A 200 -9.96 -3.56 -10.91
CA LYS A 200 -11.22 -3.03 -10.36
C LYS A 200 -12.08 -4.15 -9.78
N GLU A 201 -12.24 -5.27 -10.50
CA GLU A 201 -13.01 -6.43 -10.03
C GLU A 201 -12.36 -7.08 -8.80
N PHE A 202 -11.03 -7.17 -8.77
CA PHE A 202 -10.26 -7.66 -7.61
C PHE A 202 -10.50 -6.82 -6.36
N VAL A 203 -10.47 -5.48 -6.47
CA VAL A 203 -10.78 -4.59 -5.33
C VAL A 203 -12.19 -4.83 -4.78
N GLN A 204 -13.14 -5.26 -5.61
CA GLN A 204 -14.53 -5.51 -5.18
C GLN A 204 -14.73 -6.90 -4.58
N THR A 205 -13.97 -7.89 -5.03
CA THR A 205 -14.23 -9.32 -4.74
C THR A 205 -13.23 -9.94 -3.78
N ALA A 206 -11.96 -9.51 -3.85
CA ALA A 206 -10.86 -10.02 -3.04
C ALA A 206 -9.83 -8.91 -2.74
N PRO A 207 -10.23 -7.73 -2.22
CA PRO A 207 -9.31 -6.61 -2.00
C PRO A 207 -8.14 -6.98 -1.08
N SER A 208 -6.99 -6.35 -1.33
CA SER A 208 -5.85 -6.39 -0.42
C SER A 208 -6.22 -5.80 0.95
N ASP A 209 -5.42 -6.10 1.98
CA ASP A 209 -5.64 -5.56 3.33
C ASP A 209 -5.62 -4.03 3.38
N GLU A 210 -4.78 -3.39 2.57
CA GLU A 210 -4.72 -1.92 2.45
C GLU A 210 -5.96 -1.36 1.73
N CYS A 211 -6.46 -2.04 0.68
CA CYS A 211 -7.73 -1.67 0.05
C CYS A 211 -8.89 -1.79 1.05
N LEU A 212 -8.94 -2.88 1.81
CA LEU A 212 -9.96 -3.09 2.85
C LEU A 212 -9.92 -2.01 3.92
N LEU A 213 -8.71 -1.60 4.34
CA LEU A 213 -8.55 -0.49 5.28
C LEU A 213 -9.24 0.77 4.74
N TYR A 214 -8.99 1.16 3.48
CA TYR A 214 -9.58 2.37 2.89
C TYR A 214 -11.09 2.23 2.66
N LEU A 215 -11.55 1.11 2.11
CA LEU A 215 -12.97 0.84 1.88
C LEU A 215 -13.78 0.89 3.19
N ASN A 216 -13.24 0.35 4.29
CA ASN A 216 -13.87 0.42 5.61
C ASN A 216 -13.94 1.84 6.19
N HIS A 217 -13.12 2.77 5.68
CA HIS A 217 -13.16 4.19 6.00
C HIS A 217 -13.89 4.99 4.91
N GLN A 218 -14.88 4.36 4.26
CA GLN A 218 -15.78 4.98 3.30
C GLN A 218 -15.08 5.54 2.04
N ALA A 219 -13.87 5.09 1.76
CA ALA A 219 -13.17 5.49 0.55
C ALA A 219 -13.85 4.89 -0.69
N GLN A 220 -13.90 5.67 -1.76
CA GLN A 220 -14.45 5.25 -3.04
C GLN A 220 -13.31 4.99 -4.03
N LEU A 221 -13.32 3.84 -4.69
CA LEU A 221 -12.38 3.53 -5.77
C LEU A 221 -12.65 4.47 -6.95
N VAL A 222 -11.64 5.26 -7.33
CA VAL A 222 -11.75 6.22 -8.45
C VAL A 222 -11.00 5.78 -9.70
N GLY A 223 -10.01 4.90 -9.57
CA GLY A 223 -9.24 4.42 -10.71
C GLY A 223 -8.16 3.42 -10.33
N ILE A 224 -7.55 2.85 -11.37
CA ILE A 224 -6.39 1.98 -11.27
C ILE A 224 -5.23 2.66 -11.99
N GLU A 225 -4.11 2.79 -11.30
CA GLU A 225 -2.87 3.29 -11.87
C GLU A 225 -2.06 2.10 -12.37
N HIS A 226 -2.09 1.87 -13.67
CA HIS A 226 -1.31 0.83 -14.33
C HIS A 226 0.20 1.15 -14.27
N MET A 227 1.03 0.17 -13.92
CA MET A 227 2.49 0.32 -13.80
C MET A 227 2.95 1.45 -12.86
N ALA A 228 2.19 1.73 -11.82
CA ALA A 228 2.53 2.70 -10.78
C ALA A 228 3.81 2.33 -9.99
N SER A 229 4.16 1.04 -9.94
CA SER A 229 5.40 0.55 -9.35
C SER A 229 6.07 -0.49 -10.25
N THR A 230 7.39 -0.36 -10.40
CA THR A 230 8.23 -1.26 -11.20
C THR A 230 9.16 -2.12 -10.32
N LYS A 231 8.90 -2.19 -9.01
CA LYS A 231 9.66 -3.07 -8.12
C LYS A 231 9.36 -4.53 -8.45
N VAL A 232 10.39 -5.38 -8.50
CA VAL A 232 10.28 -6.76 -9.01
C VAL A 232 9.27 -7.59 -8.23
N ASP A 233 9.35 -7.54 -6.90
CA ASP A 233 8.42 -8.19 -5.97
C ASP A 233 6.97 -7.75 -6.20
N TYR A 234 6.77 -6.46 -6.42
CA TYR A 234 5.44 -5.91 -6.65
C TYR A 234 4.90 -6.22 -8.05
N LEU A 235 5.75 -6.24 -9.08
CA LEU A 235 5.37 -6.70 -10.41
C LEU A 235 4.91 -8.17 -10.39
N GLN A 236 5.59 -9.03 -9.62
CA GLN A 236 5.22 -10.43 -9.46
C GLN A 236 3.87 -10.60 -8.75
N SER A 237 3.56 -9.73 -7.78
CA SER A 237 2.31 -9.87 -7.02
C SER A 237 1.11 -9.16 -7.64
N ALA A 238 1.32 -8.04 -8.33
CA ALA A 238 0.23 -7.13 -8.72
C ALA A 238 0.35 -6.56 -10.14
N GLY A 239 1.35 -6.99 -10.92
CA GLY A 239 1.60 -6.45 -12.25
C GLY A 239 1.90 -4.95 -12.25
N GLY A 240 2.36 -4.40 -11.12
CA GLY A 240 2.67 -2.98 -10.97
C GLY A 240 1.45 -2.06 -10.81
N ALA A 241 0.23 -2.59 -10.79
CA ALA A 241 -0.99 -1.80 -10.65
C ALA A 241 -1.22 -1.34 -9.21
N MET A 242 -1.77 -0.14 -9.02
CA MET A 242 -2.21 0.36 -7.71
C MET A 242 -3.62 0.93 -7.82
N ALA A 243 -4.41 0.85 -6.74
CA ALA A 243 -5.76 1.42 -6.71
C ALA A 243 -5.75 2.83 -6.12
N ARG A 244 -6.44 3.77 -6.77
CA ARG A 244 -6.63 5.14 -6.25
C ARG A 244 -8.01 5.26 -5.64
N PHE A 245 -8.08 5.88 -4.47
CA PHE A 245 -9.32 6.14 -3.74
C PHE A 245 -9.47 7.61 -3.35
N PHE A 246 -10.71 8.08 -3.24
CA PHE A 246 -11.05 9.34 -2.57
C PHE A 246 -11.84 9.08 -1.29
N PHE A 247 -11.65 9.94 -0.29
CA PHE A 247 -12.50 10.00 0.89
C PHE A 247 -13.51 11.14 0.69
N VAL A 248 -14.79 10.88 1.00
CA VAL A 248 -15.92 11.80 0.79
C VAL A 248 -16.45 12.26 2.13
#